data_AF-A0A9E1ZRP7-F1
#
_entry.id   AF-A0A9E1ZRP7-F1
#
_cell.length_a   1.000
_cell.length_b   1.000
_cell.length_c   1.000
_cell.angle_alpha   90.00
_cell.angle_beta   90.00
_cell.angle_gamma   90.00
#
_symmetry.space_group_name_H-M   'P 1'
#
loop_
_entity.id
_entity.type
_entity.pdbx_description
1 polymer ?
#
loop_
_entity_poly.entity_id
_entity_poly.type
_entity_poly.pdbx_seq_one_letter_code
_entity_poly.pdbx_strand_id
1 'polypeptide(L)'
;MNHLNENQLNEYLDQMLDDASRQQAETHLASCKQCRAELADLEMLFSSLAELPEIPLKHDLKAGVLARLPREMQIPVLWRQPAFVMQSLLTIILLAIGIPIFETFRQRIPTMPTITLPSYSGIAAEFVNLLAWQFEFTFTMPEFTFTIPTMPTLPHLPISLEPSIMLVLLLVATTLWGIGNFSLLRSKPEVRG
;
A
#
# COMPACT_ATOMS: atom_id res chain seq x y z
N MET A 1 -42.07 -20.74 -19.55
CA MET A 1 -40.72 -20.76 -18.96
C MET A 1 -39.97 -19.60 -19.58
N ASN A 2 -39.40 -18.70 -18.77
CA ASN A 2 -38.73 -17.50 -19.27
C ASN A 2 -37.29 -17.87 -19.63
N HIS A 3 -36.91 -17.73 -20.90
CA HIS A 3 -35.56 -18.00 -21.39
C HIS A 3 -34.65 -16.79 -21.16
N LEU A 4 -33.33 -17.00 -21.14
CA LEU A 4 -32.39 -15.88 -21.25
C LEU A 4 -32.58 -15.23 -22.62
N ASN A 5 -32.59 -13.91 -22.67
CA ASN A 5 -32.62 -13.20 -23.94
C ASN A 5 -31.22 -13.11 -24.56
N GLU A 6 -31.17 -12.73 -25.83
CA GLU A 6 -29.93 -12.64 -26.61
C GLU A 6 -28.90 -11.70 -25.97
N ASN A 7 -29.32 -10.55 -25.44
CA ASN A 7 -28.41 -9.60 -24.80
C ASN A 7 -27.75 -10.21 -23.56
N GLN A 8 -28.51 -10.90 -22.71
CA GLN A 8 -27.99 -11.56 -21.51
C GLN A 8 -26.99 -12.66 -21.84
N LEU A 9 -27.20 -13.41 -22.94
CA LEU A 9 -26.25 -14.41 -23.40
C LEU A 9 -24.95 -13.78 -23.91
N ASN A 10 -25.03 -12.68 -24.67
CA ASN A 10 -23.85 -11.94 -25.12
C ASN A 10 -23.09 -11.28 -23.97
N GLU A 11 -23.79 -10.60 -23.05
CA GLU A 11 -23.19 -10.01 -21.85
C GLU A 11 -22.54 -11.07 -20.95
N TYR A 12 -23.10 -12.28 -20.90
CA TYR A 12 -22.48 -13.41 -20.21
C TYR A 12 -21.16 -13.84 -20.88
N LEU A 13 -21.13 -13.94 -22.22
CA LEU A 13 -19.90 -14.26 -22.98
C LEU A 13 -18.83 -13.19 -22.85
N ASP A 14 -19.22 -11.91 -22.91
CA ASP A 14 -18.32 -10.75 -22.79
C ASP A 14 -17.88 -10.47 -21.35
N GLN A 15 -18.34 -11.26 -20.36
CA GLN A 15 -18.09 -11.07 -18.93
C GLN A 15 -18.53 -9.69 -18.40
N MET A 16 -19.63 -9.16 -18.96
CA MET A 16 -20.17 -7.84 -18.62
C MET A 16 -21.33 -7.87 -17.61
N LEU A 17 -21.84 -9.05 -17.27
CA LEU A 17 -22.85 -9.21 -16.21
C LEU A 17 -22.25 -8.98 -14.82
N ASP A 18 -23.03 -8.36 -13.94
CA ASP A 18 -22.72 -8.32 -12.50
C ASP A 18 -22.84 -9.73 -11.87
N ASP A 19 -22.22 -9.91 -10.70
CA ASP A 19 -22.13 -11.21 -10.03
C ASP A 19 -23.50 -11.89 -9.78
N ALA A 20 -24.53 -11.10 -9.44
CA ALA A 20 -25.86 -11.64 -9.15
C ALA A 20 -26.55 -12.09 -10.44
N SER A 21 -26.48 -11.29 -11.50
CA SER A 21 -27.03 -11.62 -12.82
C SER A 21 -26.30 -12.81 -13.45
N ARG A 22 -24.98 -12.90 -13.29
CA ARG A 22 -24.18 -14.03 -13.75
C ARG A 22 -24.58 -15.33 -13.07
N GLN A 23 -24.72 -15.34 -11.75
CA GLN A 23 -25.12 -16.54 -11.01
C GLN A 23 -26.53 -17.04 -11.41
N GLN A 24 -27.45 -16.11 -11.70
CA GLN A 24 -28.77 -16.44 -12.23
C GLN A 24 -28.70 -17.05 -13.63
N ALA A 25 -27.88 -16.49 -14.52
CA ALA A 25 -27.65 -17.02 -15.86
C ALA A 25 -27.03 -18.42 -15.81
N GLU A 26 -26.03 -18.66 -14.96
CA GLU A 26 -25.39 -19.97 -14.78
C GLU A 26 -26.41 -21.02 -14.27
N THR A 27 -27.25 -20.65 -13.30
CA THR A 27 -28.32 -21.52 -12.79
C THR A 27 -29.33 -21.87 -13.89
N HIS A 28 -29.68 -20.89 -14.74
CA HIS A 28 -30.57 -21.11 -15.88
C HIS A 28 -29.93 -22.03 -16.92
N LEU A 29 -28.66 -21.80 -17.30
CA LEU A 29 -27.92 -22.61 -18.27
C LEU A 29 -27.71 -24.07 -17.79
N ALA A 30 -27.62 -24.29 -16.47
CA ALA A 30 -27.55 -25.63 -15.88
C ALA A 30 -28.84 -26.44 -16.11
N SER A 31 -30.00 -25.78 -16.14
CA SER A 31 -31.32 -26.43 -16.23
C SER A 31 -31.98 -26.36 -17.62
N CYS A 32 -31.63 -25.37 -18.44
CA CYS A 32 -32.26 -25.12 -19.74
C CYS A 32 -31.38 -25.60 -20.90
N LYS A 33 -31.81 -26.66 -21.59
CA LYS A 33 -31.09 -27.20 -22.75
C LYS A 33 -31.08 -26.24 -23.95
N GLN A 34 -32.16 -25.47 -24.13
CA GLN A 34 -32.29 -24.54 -25.25
C GLN A 34 -31.28 -23.39 -25.14
N CYS A 35 -31.25 -22.68 -24.00
CA CYS A 35 -30.30 -21.58 -23.82
C CYS A 35 -28.84 -22.06 -23.85
N ARG A 36 -28.57 -23.32 -23.49
CA ARG A 36 -27.22 -23.91 -23.64
C ARG A 36 -26.84 -24.18 -25.10
N ALA A 37 -27.80 -24.60 -25.92
CA ALA A 37 -27.58 -24.76 -27.35
C ALA A 37 -27.33 -23.39 -28.02
N GLU A 38 -28.16 -22.39 -27.70
CA GLU A 38 -27.99 -21.02 -28.18
C GLU A 38 -26.64 -20.42 -27.77
N LEU A 39 -26.20 -20.66 -26.52
CA LEU A 39 -24.87 -20.24 -26.07
C LEU A 39 -23.74 -20.93 -26.85
N ALA A 40 -23.84 -22.24 -27.09
CA ALA A 40 -22.83 -22.99 -27.82
C ALA A 40 -22.72 -22.53 -29.29
N ASP A 41 -23.84 -22.16 -29.92
CA ASP A 41 -23.86 -21.59 -31.27
C ASP A 41 -23.14 -20.24 -31.31
N LEU A 42 -23.35 -19.39 -30.28
CA LEU A 42 -22.63 -18.11 -30.15
C LEU A 42 -21.13 -18.33 -29.91
N GLU A 43 -20.74 -19.23 -29.02
CA GLU A 43 -19.33 -19.58 -28.76
C GLU A 43 -18.62 -20.06 -30.04
N MET A 44 -19.29 -20.89 -30.85
CA MET A 44 -18.76 -21.36 -32.13
C MET A 44 -18.58 -20.22 -33.13
N LEU A 45 -19.53 -19.27 -33.19
CA LEU A 45 -19.43 -18.09 -34.04
C LEU A 45 -18.24 -17.21 -33.63
N PHE A 46 -18.06 -16.92 -32.34
CA PHE A 46 -16.93 -16.14 -31.85
C PHE A 46 -15.59 -16.85 -32.05
N SER A 47 -15.53 -18.17 -31.90
CA SER A 47 -14.33 -18.96 -32.23
C SER A 47 -13.98 -18.84 -33.71
N SER A 48 -14.98 -18.90 -34.59
CA SER A 48 -14.77 -18.74 -36.03
C SER A 48 -14.32 -17.32 -36.39
N LEU A 49 -14.81 -16.30 -35.67
CA LEU A 49 -14.38 -14.92 -35.83
C LEU A 49 -12.94 -14.70 -35.36
N ALA A 50 -12.52 -15.38 -34.30
CA ALA A 50 -11.16 -15.31 -33.76
C ALA A 50 -10.12 -15.93 -34.71
N GLU A 51 -10.53 -16.82 -35.62
CA GLU A 51 -9.67 -17.41 -36.66
C GLU A 51 -9.43 -16.49 -37.85
N LEU A 52 -10.11 -15.34 -37.95
CA LEU A 52 -9.86 -14.42 -39.06
C LEU A 52 -8.41 -13.93 -39.06
N PRO A 53 -7.80 -13.80 -40.25
CA PRO A 53 -6.44 -13.32 -40.35
C PRO A 53 -6.35 -11.88 -39.83
N GLU A 54 -5.36 -11.63 -38.99
CA GLU A 54 -5.08 -10.30 -38.47
C GLU A 54 -4.67 -9.39 -39.64
N ILE A 55 -5.47 -8.35 -39.90
CA ILE A 55 -5.19 -7.40 -40.98
C ILE A 55 -4.18 -6.38 -40.44
N PRO A 56 -2.97 -6.27 -41.04
CA PRO A 56 -2.01 -5.28 -40.58
C PRO A 56 -2.59 -3.88 -40.81
N LEU A 57 -2.52 -3.03 -39.78
CA LEU A 57 -2.93 -1.64 -39.92
C LEU A 57 -2.06 -0.94 -40.98
N LYS A 58 -2.71 -0.20 -41.90
CA LYS A 58 -2.03 0.57 -42.95
C LYS A 58 -1.11 1.67 -42.39
N HIS A 59 -1.38 2.15 -41.18
CA HIS A 59 -0.64 3.22 -40.53
C HIS A 59 -0.22 2.80 -39.13
N ASP A 60 0.98 3.18 -38.72
CA ASP A 60 1.45 2.99 -37.36
C ASP A 60 0.75 3.97 -36.41
N LEU A 61 -0.29 3.49 -35.72
CA LEU A 61 -0.99 4.24 -34.69
C LEU A 61 -0.22 4.26 -33.37
N LYS A 62 0.74 3.34 -33.16
CA LYS A 62 1.46 3.18 -31.89
C LYS A 62 2.27 4.42 -31.58
N ALA A 63 3.00 4.95 -32.56
CA ALA A 63 3.80 6.16 -32.39
C ALA A 63 2.95 7.37 -31.96
N GLY A 64 1.79 7.57 -32.59
CA GLY A 64 0.89 8.68 -32.28
C GLY A 64 0.23 8.56 -30.90
N VAL A 65 -0.17 7.35 -30.50
CA VAL A 65 -0.77 7.09 -29.18
C VAL A 65 0.28 7.23 -28.08
N LEU A 66 1.47 6.63 -28.23
CA LEU A 66 2.56 6.74 -27.26
C LEU A 66 3.02 8.19 -27.07
N ALA A 67 2.99 9.01 -28.13
CA ALA A 67 3.32 10.42 -28.03
C ALA A 67 2.29 11.23 -27.22
N ARG A 68 1.05 10.76 -27.12
CA ARG A 68 -0.06 11.43 -26.41
C ARG A 68 -0.31 10.90 -25.01
N LEU A 69 0.28 9.76 -24.64
CA LEU A 69 0.20 9.28 -23.27
C LEU A 69 0.89 10.28 -22.33
N PRO A 70 0.31 10.58 -21.17
CA PRO A 70 0.99 11.38 -20.16
C PRO A 70 2.29 10.67 -19.83
N ARG A 71 3.42 11.35 -20.08
CA ARG A 71 4.72 10.83 -19.65
C ARG A 71 4.66 10.75 -18.14
N GLU A 72 4.74 9.53 -17.61
CA GLU A 72 5.00 9.34 -16.19
C GLU A 72 6.22 10.19 -15.85
N MET A 73 6.11 11.04 -14.82
CA MET A 73 7.25 11.77 -14.30
C MET A 73 8.25 10.73 -13.75
N GLN A 74 9.19 10.34 -14.60
CA GLN A 74 10.30 9.48 -14.21
C GLN A 74 11.25 10.31 -13.36
N ILE A 75 10.99 10.37 -12.06
CA ILE A 75 11.95 10.92 -11.11
C ILE A 75 13.18 10.00 -11.16
N PRO A 76 14.37 10.51 -11.56
CA PRO A 76 15.54 9.67 -11.70
C PRO A 76 15.83 8.95 -10.38
N VAL A 77 16.03 7.62 -10.43
CA VAL A 77 16.31 6.79 -9.24
C VAL A 77 17.48 7.33 -8.42
N LEU A 78 18.46 7.94 -9.12
CA LEU A 78 19.62 8.59 -8.53
C LEU A 78 19.28 9.80 -7.65
N TRP A 79 18.11 10.44 -7.82
CA TRP A 79 17.63 11.52 -6.94
C TRP A 79 16.73 11.00 -5.83
N ARG A 80 16.12 9.82 -6.01
CA ARG A 80 15.24 9.19 -5.02
C ARG A 80 16.02 8.65 -3.82
N GLN A 81 17.12 7.96 -4.06
CA GLN A 81 17.93 7.32 -3.02
C GLN A 81 18.66 8.32 -2.09
N PRO A 82 19.41 9.32 -2.59
CA PRO A 82 20.12 10.25 -1.71
C PRO A 82 19.17 11.20 -0.99
N ALA A 83 18.03 11.58 -1.58
CA ALA A 83 17.06 12.44 -0.91
C ALA A 83 16.44 11.76 0.31
N PHE A 84 16.07 10.47 0.21
CA PHE A 84 15.57 9.71 1.35
C PHE A 84 16.63 9.51 2.44
N VAL A 85 17.87 9.17 2.05
CA VAL A 85 18.98 9.00 2.99
C VAL A 85 19.32 10.32 3.68
N MET A 86 19.38 11.42 2.93
CA MET A 86 19.68 12.76 3.44
C MET A 86 18.55 13.29 4.34
N GLN A 87 17.28 13.05 4.00
CA GLN A 87 16.14 13.39 4.86
C GLN A 87 16.14 12.58 6.17
N SER A 88 16.47 11.29 6.09
CA SER A 88 16.57 10.42 7.26
C SER A 88 17.71 10.87 8.17
N LEU A 89 18.90 11.14 7.61
CA LEU A 89 20.05 11.68 8.33
C LEU A 89 19.73 13.04 8.97
N LEU A 90 19.10 13.95 8.22
CA LEU A 90 18.71 15.26 8.74
C LEU A 90 17.73 15.13 9.90
N THR A 91 16.75 14.23 9.80
CA THR A 91 15.78 13.97 10.87
C THR A 91 16.46 13.42 12.12
N ILE A 92 17.38 12.47 11.96
CA ILE A 92 18.17 11.92 13.07
C ILE A 92 19.01 13.02 13.73
N ILE A 93 19.68 13.87 12.95
CA ILE A 93 20.49 14.99 13.45
C ILE A 93 19.62 16.00 14.22
N LEU A 94 18.47 16.37 13.65
CA LEU A 94 17.53 17.28 14.31
C LEU A 94 16.99 16.67 15.61
N LEU A 95 16.69 15.37 15.63
CA LEU A 95 16.25 14.68 16.83
C LEU A 95 17.38 14.65 17.88
N ALA A 96 18.61 14.33 17.47
CA ALA A 96 19.82 14.25 18.30
C ALA A 96 20.14 15.57 19.02
N ILE A 97 19.92 16.68 18.33
CA ILE A 97 20.16 18.04 18.85
C ILE A 97 18.93 18.58 19.59
N GLY A 98 17.72 18.21 19.16
CA GLY A 98 16.48 18.74 19.68
C GLY A 98 16.18 18.34 21.12
N ILE A 99 16.39 17.07 21.50
CA ILE A 99 16.09 16.58 22.86
C ILE A 99 16.88 17.35 23.95
N PRO A 100 18.22 17.53 23.88
CA PRO A 100 18.95 18.26 24.92
C PRO A 100 18.59 19.76 24.96
N ILE A 101 18.29 20.37 23.80
CA ILE A 101 17.84 21.77 23.73
C ILE A 101 16.47 21.91 24.40
N PHE A 102 15.54 21.02 24.08
CA PHE A 102 14.21 20.99 24.67
C PHE A 102 14.28 20.86 26.19
N GLU A 103 15.15 19.98 26.69
CA GLU A 103 15.34 19.78 28.12
C GLU A 103 15.93 21.01 28.82
N THR A 104 16.88 21.69 28.18
CA THR A 104 17.46 22.95 28.68
C THR A 104 16.41 24.08 28.68
N PHE A 105 15.58 24.15 27.64
CA PHE A 105 14.53 25.15 27.51
C PHE A 105 13.40 24.93 28.52
N ARG A 106 13.01 23.66 28.75
CA ARG A 106 12.05 23.24 29.77
C ARG A 106 12.45 23.75 31.15
N GLN A 107 13.72 23.58 31.55
CA GLN A 107 14.21 24.05 32.86
C GLN A 107 14.06 25.56 33.06
N ARG A 108 13.97 26.33 31.96
CA ARG A 108 13.83 27.78 31.99
C ARG A 108 12.38 28.27 32.06
N ILE A 109 11.41 27.39 31.79
CA ILE A 109 9.98 27.69 31.81
C ILE A 109 9.30 26.75 32.81
N PRO A 110 9.19 27.15 34.10
CA PRO A 110 8.76 26.28 35.19
C PRO A 110 7.28 25.87 35.13
N THR A 111 6.49 26.45 34.23
CA THR A 111 5.08 26.09 33.98
C THR A 111 4.93 24.94 32.98
N MET A 112 6.02 24.45 32.37
CA MET A 112 5.93 23.31 31.46
C MET A 112 5.71 22.01 32.23
N PRO A 113 4.78 21.15 31.78
CA PRO A 113 4.58 19.83 32.37
C PRO A 113 5.86 18.98 32.23
N THR A 114 6.14 18.20 33.27
CA THR A 114 7.32 17.32 33.30
C THR A 114 7.09 16.14 32.37
N ILE A 115 7.66 16.21 31.17
CA ILE A 115 7.73 15.08 30.24
C ILE A 115 9.07 14.38 30.46
N THR A 116 9.06 13.16 30.98
CA THR A 116 10.27 12.35 31.11
C THR A 116 10.58 11.70 29.76
N LEU A 117 11.43 12.34 28.96
CA LEU A 117 12.00 11.68 27.78
C LEU A 117 13.20 10.82 28.20
N PRO A 118 13.29 9.56 27.76
CA PRO A 118 14.49 8.76 27.98
C PRO A 118 15.68 9.39 27.25
N SER A 119 16.85 9.36 27.87
CA SER A 119 18.10 9.78 27.22
C SER A 119 18.46 8.82 26.08
N TYR A 120 19.30 9.26 25.13
CA TYR A 120 19.77 8.37 24.05
C TYR A 120 20.40 7.09 24.56
N SER A 121 21.14 7.16 25.68
CA SER A 121 21.73 5.98 26.32
C SER A 121 20.66 5.06 26.92
N GLY A 122 19.59 5.62 27.48
CA GLY A 122 18.45 4.83 27.98
C GLY A 122 17.71 4.13 26.83
N ILE A 123 17.45 4.84 25.73
CA ILE A 123 16.84 4.24 24.53
C ILE A 123 17.74 3.14 23.97
N ALA A 124 19.04 3.38 23.82
CA ALA A 124 19.96 2.38 23.32
C ALA A 124 19.99 1.13 24.21
N ALA A 125 20.04 1.30 25.54
CA ALA A 125 20.08 0.19 26.50
C ALA A 125 18.86 -0.74 26.39
N GLU A 126 17.66 -0.18 26.21
CA GLU A 126 16.43 -0.96 26.03
C GLU A 126 16.46 -1.80 24.75
N PHE A 127 17.11 -1.31 23.69
CA PHE A 127 17.15 -1.98 22.39
C PHE A 127 18.37 -2.91 22.19
N VAL A 128 19.37 -2.88 23.08
CA VAL A 128 20.55 -3.76 23.00
C VAL A 128 20.16 -5.23 23.03
N ASN A 129 19.23 -5.64 23.91
CA ASN A 129 18.78 -7.04 23.98
C ASN A 129 18.05 -7.52 22.71
N LEU A 130 17.39 -6.59 22.01
CA LEU A 130 16.70 -6.88 20.76
C LEU A 130 17.71 -7.00 19.60
N LEU A 131 18.71 -6.11 19.55
CA LEU A 131 19.77 -6.13 18.55
C LEU A 131 20.78 -7.27 18.76
N ALA A 132 20.99 -7.68 20.01
CA ALA A 132 21.86 -8.80 20.39
C ALA A 132 21.14 -10.15 20.37
N TRP A 133 19.85 -10.20 20.00
CA TRP A 133 19.12 -11.45 19.85
C TRP A 133 19.70 -12.25 18.69
N GLN A 134 20.37 -13.35 19.02
CA GLN A 134 20.98 -14.27 18.06
C GLN A 134 20.07 -15.49 17.91
N PHE A 135 19.79 -15.89 16.67
CA PHE A 135 19.02 -17.09 16.38
C PHE A 135 19.98 -18.30 16.37
N GLU A 136 20.12 -18.98 17.50
CA GLU A 136 20.86 -20.24 17.56
C GLU A 136 19.91 -21.42 17.29
N PHE A 137 20.19 -22.17 16.22
CA PHE A 137 19.46 -23.38 15.85
C PHE A 137 20.37 -24.60 16.07
N THR A 138 20.06 -25.42 17.07
CA THR A 138 20.83 -26.63 17.38
C THR A 138 20.04 -27.85 16.92
N PHE A 139 20.60 -28.61 15.96
CA PHE A 139 20.00 -29.85 15.45
C PHE A 139 20.86 -31.06 15.85
N THR A 140 20.35 -31.90 16.76
CA THR A 140 21.00 -33.15 17.18
C THR A 140 19.99 -34.30 17.16
N MET A 141 20.28 -35.35 16.38
CA MET A 141 19.49 -36.59 16.28
C MET A 141 20.21 -37.71 17.07
N PRO A 142 19.48 -38.57 17.82
CA PRO A 142 18.42 -39.43 17.27
C PRO A 142 16.99 -39.19 17.79
N GLU A 143 16.77 -38.31 18.77
CA GLU A 143 15.42 -37.93 19.24
C GLU A 143 15.16 -36.45 18.96
N PHE A 144 14.11 -36.16 18.19
CA PHE A 144 13.83 -34.83 17.67
C PHE A 144 13.37 -33.89 18.81
N THR A 145 14.31 -33.16 19.42
CA THR A 145 14.02 -32.17 20.46
C THR A 145 14.00 -30.79 19.83
N PHE A 146 12.81 -30.19 19.71
CA PHE A 146 12.63 -28.84 19.19
C PHE A 146 12.54 -27.83 20.34
N THR A 147 13.59 -27.02 20.53
CA THR A 147 13.58 -25.88 21.46
C THR A 147 13.29 -24.60 20.69
N ILE A 148 12.12 -24.00 20.91
CA ILE A 148 11.78 -22.68 20.38
C ILE A 148 12.61 -21.62 21.11
N PRO A 149 13.34 -20.74 20.42
CA PRO A 149 14.01 -19.61 21.08
C PRO A 149 12.95 -18.73 21.73
N THR A 150 13.19 -18.32 22.99
CA THR A 150 12.28 -17.39 23.67
C THR A 150 12.20 -16.10 22.89
N MET A 151 10.97 -15.67 22.58
CA MET A 151 10.76 -14.40 21.87
C MET A 151 11.34 -13.25 22.69
N PRO A 152 12.12 -12.33 22.07
CA PRO A 152 12.56 -11.15 22.78
C PRO A 152 11.33 -10.33 23.15
N THR A 153 11.21 -9.99 24.42
CA THR A 153 10.16 -9.08 24.90
C THR A 153 10.38 -7.71 24.28
N LEU A 154 9.31 -7.09 23.79
CA LEU A 154 9.39 -5.71 23.27
C LEU A 154 9.86 -4.76 24.38
N PRO A 155 10.90 -3.94 24.13
CA PRO A 155 11.34 -2.93 25.09
C PRO A 155 10.20 -1.93 25.34
N HIS A 156 9.97 -1.62 26.61
CA HIS A 156 8.99 -0.61 27.00
C HIS A 156 9.73 0.70 27.16
N LEU A 157 9.48 1.65 26.25
CA LEU A 157 9.99 3.00 26.44
C LEU A 157 9.20 3.64 27.60
N PRO A 158 9.86 4.16 28.66
CA PRO A 158 9.20 4.79 29.80
C PRO A 158 8.71 6.20 29.40
N ILE A 159 7.77 6.24 28.47
CA ILE A 159 7.15 7.45 27.95
C ILE A 159 5.88 7.67 28.77
N SER A 160 6.01 8.40 29.88
CA SER A 160 4.88 8.80 30.71
C SER A 160 4.41 10.20 30.29
N LEU A 161 3.48 10.26 29.34
CA LEU A 161 2.79 11.50 29.00
C LEU A 161 1.44 11.56 29.69
N GLU A 162 1.09 12.75 30.17
CA GLU A 162 -0.26 13.05 30.62
C GLU A 162 -1.23 12.93 29.42
N PRO A 163 -2.42 12.31 29.58
CA PRO A 163 -3.34 12.06 28.46
C PRO A 163 -3.71 13.31 27.64
N SER A 164 -3.75 14.47 28.30
CA SER A 164 -4.01 15.79 27.68
C SER A 164 -2.93 16.16 26.66
N ILE A 165 -1.66 15.92 26.99
CA ILE A 165 -0.50 16.25 26.14
C ILE A 165 -0.48 15.32 24.92
N MET A 166 -0.78 14.03 25.09
CA MET A 166 -0.89 13.09 23.97
C MET A 166 -1.95 13.55 22.95
N LEU A 167 -3.10 14.02 23.43
CA LEU A 167 -4.20 14.47 22.57
C LEU A 167 -3.79 15.72 21.78
N VAL A 168 -3.12 16.68 22.41
CA VAL A 168 -2.58 17.88 21.72
C VAL A 168 -1.56 17.48 20.66
N LEU A 169 -0.61 16.60 20.97
CA LEU A 169 0.39 16.14 20.01
C LEU A 169 -0.24 15.43 18.80
N LEU A 170 -1.24 14.58 19.03
CA LEU A 170 -1.99 13.92 17.97
C LEU A 170 -2.73 14.92 17.07
N LEU A 171 -3.39 15.93 17.65
CA LEU A 171 -4.07 16.97 16.88
C LEU A 171 -3.08 17.79 16.04
N VAL A 172 -1.95 18.19 16.62
CA VAL A 172 -0.91 18.94 15.90
C VAL A 172 -0.31 18.11 14.77
N ALA A 173 0.01 16.84 15.01
CA ALA A 173 0.54 15.94 13.98
C ALA A 173 -0.47 15.73 12.84
N THR A 174 -1.74 15.49 13.17
CA THR A 174 -2.81 15.25 12.19
C THR A 174 -3.08 16.49 11.34
N THR A 175 -3.07 17.67 11.94
CA THR A 175 -3.26 18.95 11.23
C THR A 175 -2.10 19.27 10.30
N LEU A 176 -0.86 19.13 10.76
CA LEU A 176 0.34 19.31 9.93
C LEU A 176 0.35 18.34 8.74
N TRP A 177 0.04 17.07 8.99
CA TRP A 177 -0.07 16.05 7.94
C TRP A 177 -1.16 16.40 6.92
N GLY A 178 -2.35 16.80 7.40
CA GLY A 178 -3.46 17.21 6.54
C GLY A 178 -3.12 18.42 5.67
N ILE A 179 -2.48 19.45 6.23
CA ILE A 179 -2.05 20.65 5.49
C ILE A 179 -0.99 20.28 4.44
N GLY A 180 0.00 19.46 4.79
CA GLY A 180 1.04 19.02 3.87
C GLY A 180 0.48 18.25 2.67
N ASN A 181 -0.41 17.30 2.92
CA ASN A 181 -1.07 16.53 1.87
C ASN A 181 -2.01 17.38 1.02
N PHE A 182 -2.78 18.27 1.64
CA PHE A 182 -3.67 19.17 0.90
C PHE A 182 -2.89 20.10 -0.05
N SER A 183 -1.74 20.62 0.40
CA SER A 183 -0.84 21.45 -0.42
C SER A 183 -0.30 20.68 -1.62
N LEU A 184 0.14 19.43 -1.43
CA LEU A 184 0.65 18.55 -2.49
C LEU A 184 -0.42 18.14 -3.51
N LEU A 185 -1.67 17.95 -3.08
CA LEU A 185 -2.76 17.55 -3.97
C LEU A 185 -3.35 18.72 -4.77
N ARG A 186 -3.13 19.96 -4.31
CA ARG A 186 -3.59 21.17 -4.99
C ARG A 186 -2.71 21.57 -6.18
N SER A 187 -1.46 21.11 -6.26
CA SER A 187 -0.51 21.43 -7.33
C SER A 187 -0.72 20.62 -8.62
N LYS A 188 -1.97 20.41 -9.05
CA LYS A 188 -2.22 19.93 -10.41
C LYS A 188 -1.68 20.97 -11.39
N PRO A 189 -0.76 20.62 -12.31
CA PRO A 189 -0.36 21.54 -13.37
C PRO A 189 -1.60 21.85 -14.22
N GLU A 190 -1.87 23.14 -14.44
CA GLU A 190 -2.88 23.56 -15.40
C GLU A 190 -2.56 22.92 -16.75
N VAL A 191 -3.44 22.06 -17.23
CA VAL A 191 -3.40 21.55 -18.60
C VAL A 191 -3.72 22.76 -19.49
N ARG A 192 -2.68 23.41 -20.03
CA ARG A 192 -2.85 24.36 -21.13
C ARG A 192 -3.34 23.57 -22.35
N GLY A 193 -4.61 23.79 -22.69
CA GLY A 193 -5.19 23.39 -23.97
C GLY A 193 -4.60 24.15 -25.14
#